data_AF-D5RDD4-F1
#
_entry.id   AF-D5RDD4-F1
#
_cell.length_a   1.000
_cell.length_b   1.000
_cell.length_c   1.000
_cell.angle_alpha   90.00
_cell.angle_beta   90.00
_cell.angle_gamma   90.00
#
_symmetry.space_group_name_H-M   'P 1'
#
loop_
_entity.id
_entity.type
_entity.pdbx_description
1 polymer ?
#
loop_
_entity_poly.entity_id
_entity_poly.type
_entity_poly.pdbx_seq_one_letter_code
_entity_poly.pdbx_strand_id
1 'polypeptide(L)'
;MIYNIFKRSVKNMEKILNVAEYIFKEYYRISGEYIDEMKLQKLLYFSQRESLAILNKPMFSENFEGWKYGPVSREVRTYFTPKDGITTNTEDIKSENKYIINNIILEYGSLAS
;
A
#
# COMPACT_ATOMS: atom_id res chain seq x y z
N MET A 1 -2.63 -30.88 0.83
CA MET A 1 -1.37 -30.26 1.32
C MET A 1 -1.21 -28.82 0.83
N ILE A 2 -1.36 -28.54 -0.47
CA ILE A 2 -1.35 -27.20 -1.08
C ILE A 2 -2.35 -26.19 -0.50
N TYR A 3 -3.57 -26.61 -0.16
CA TYR A 3 -4.61 -25.74 0.41
C TYR A 3 -4.19 -25.07 1.75
N ASN A 4 -3.49 -25.82 2.61
CA ASN A 4 -3.00 -25.28 3.90
C ASN A 4 -1.81 -24.35 3.73
N ILE A 5 -0.99 -24.52 2.69
CA ILE A 5 0.14 -23.62 2.38
C ILE A 5 -0.40 -22.27 1.91
N PHE A 6 -1.39 -22.27 1.01
CA PHE A 6 -2.03 -21.04 0.52
C PHE A 6 -2.71 -20.27 1.66
N LYS A 7 -3.46 -20.97 2.54
CA LYS A 7 -4.11 -20.36 3.70
C LYS A 7 -3.11 -19.81 4.73
N ARG A 8 -1.94 -20.44 4.89
CA ARG A 8 -0.84 -19.94 5.74
C ARG A 8 -0.17 -18.69 5.14
N SER A 9 0.00 -18.66 3.82
CA SER A 9 0.53 -17.48 3.11
C SER A 9 -0.40 -16.28 3.28
N VAL A 10 -1.71 -16.47 3.11
CA VAL A 10 -2.71 -15.41 3.26
C VAL A 10 -2.76 -14.86 4.70
N LYS A 11 -2.59 -15.72 5.71
CA LYS A 11 -2.58 -15.33 7.13
C LYS A 11 -1.38 -14.43 7.53
N ASN A 12 -0.39 -14.29 6.64
CA ASN A 12 0.82 -13.52 6.88
C ASN A 12 0.93 -12.25 5.99
N MET A 13 -0.11 -11.87 5.25
CA MET A 13 -0.08 -10.63 4.46
C MET A 13 -0.61 -9.46 5.29
N GLU A 14 -0.28 -8.25 4.86
CA GLU A 14 -0.88 -7.03 5.40
C GLU A 14 -2.29 -6.84 4.86
N LYS A 15 -3.09 -6.03 5.57
CA LYS A 15 -4.29 -5.42 4.99
C LYS A 15 -3.88 -4.21 4.16
N ILE A 16 -4.46 -4.01 2.99
CA ILE A 16 -4.13 -2.87 2.12
C ILE A 16 -4.39 -1.53 2.82
N LEU A 17 -5.39 -1.46 3.70
CA LEU A 17 -5.70 -0.27 4.49
C LEU A 17 -4.60 0.07 5.52
N ASN A 18 -3.97 -0.94 6.14
CA ASN A 18 -2.84 -0.71 7.04
C ASN A 18 -1.63 -0.16 6.27
N VAL A 19 -1.38 -0.71 5.08
CA VAL A 19 -0.30 -0.24 4.19
C VAL A 19 -0.58 1.18 3.71
N ALA A 20 -1.82 1.48 3.32
CA ALA A 20 -2.24 2.80 2.85
C ALA A 20 -2.04 3.86 3.93
N GLU A 21 -2.44 3.56 5.17
CA GLU A 21 -2.24 4.45 6.31
C GLU A 21 -0.75 4.68 6.62
N TYR A 22 0.06 3.63 6.53
CA TYR A 22 1.51 3.77 6.70
C TYR A 22 2.12 4.68 5.63
N ILE A 23 1.76 4.48 4.35
CA ILE A 23 2.21 5.34 3.24
C ILE A 23 1.79 6.80 3.48
N PHE A 24 0.54 7.04 3.86
CA PHE A 24 0.02 8.37 4.15
C PHE A 24 0.86 9.10 5.21
N LYS A 25 1.08 8.45 6.36
CA LYS A 25 1.85 9.01 7.48
C LYS A 25 3.31 9.23 7.11
N GLU A 26 3.93 8.25 6.47
CA GLU A 26 5.36 8.30 6.14
C GLU A 26 5.65 9.33 5.04
N TYR A 27 4.77 9.43 4.04
CA TYR A 27 4.87 10.46 3.01
C TYR A 27 4.80 11.86 3.63
N TYR A 28 3.83 12.13 4.52
CA TYR A 28 3.74 13.40 5.24
C TYR A 28 4.99 13.67 6.08
N ARG A 29 5.49 12.66 6.80
CA ARG A 29 6.70 12.77 7.62
C ARG A 29 7.93 13.19 6.80
N ILE A 30 8.04 12.71 5.55
CA ILE A 30 9.19 12.97 4.67
C ILE A 30 9.03 14.28 3.90
N SER A 31 7.83 14.56 3.37
CA SER A 31 7.58 15.67 2.44
C SER A 31 7.05 16.94 3.12
N GLY A 32 6.40 16.82 4.28
CA GLY A 32 5.61 17.89 4.91
C GLY A 32 4.26 18.14 4.24
N GLU A 33 3.87 17.36 3.22
CA GLU A 33 2.65 17.53 2.45
C GLU A 33 1.73 16.31 2.57
N TYR A 34 0.43 16.54 2.52
CA TYR A 34 -0.54 15.45 2.44
C TYR A 34 -0.53 14.83 1.05
N ILE A 35 -0.43 13.51 0.98
CA ILE A 35 -0.53 12.75 -0.25
C ILE A 35 -1.96 12.83 -0.82
N ASP A 36 -2.09 13.03 -2.13
CA ASP A 36 -3.38 12.92 -2.81
C ASP A 36 -3.78 11.45 -3.06
N GLU A 37 -5.06 11.22 -3.39
CA GLU A 37 -5.59 9.87 -3.60
C GLU A 37 -4.88 9.13 -4.75
N MET A 38 -4.61 9.80 -5.87
CA MET A 38 -4.02 9.16 -7.05
C MET A 38 -2.60 8.71 -6.77
N LYS A 39 -1.83 9.55 -6.07
CA LYS A 39 -0.48 9.22 -5.62
C LYS A 39 -0.50 8.05 -4.65
N LEU A 40 -1.40 8.04 -3.68
CA LEU A 40 -1.54 6.92 -2.74
C LEU A 40 -1.81 5.60 -3.47
N GLN A 41 -2.76 5.58 -4.40
CA GLN A 41 -3.07 4.39 -5.20
C GLN A 41 -1.87 3.89 -6.01
N LYS A 42 -1.09 4.82 -6.59
CA LYS A 42 0.12 4.51 -7.36
C LYS A 42 1.22 3.92 -6.47
N LEU A 43 1.48 4.50 -5.29
CA LEU A 43 2.48 3.99 -4.36
C LEU A 43 2.09 2.63 -3.78
N LEU A 44 0.81 2.40 -3.52
CA LEU A 44 0.30 1.09 -3.11
C LEU A 44 0.53 0.02 -4.19
N TYR A 45 0.21 0.34 -5.44
CA TYR A 45 0.43 -0.57 -6.56
C TYR A 45 1.92 -0.88 -6.75
N PHE A 46 2.79 0.13 -6.66
CA PHE A 46 4.24 -0.08 -6.74
C PHE A 46 4.78 -0.89 -5.57
N SER A 47 4.28 -0.69 -4.35
CA SER A 47 4.68 -1.47 -3.18
C SER A 47 4.34 -2.96 -3.34
N GLN A 48 3.17 -3.28 -3.89
CA GLN A 48 2.78 -4.66 -4.21
C GLN A 48 3.69 -5.26 -5.29
N ARG A 49 3.94 -4.51 -6.37
CA ARG A 49 4.84 -4.92 -7.46
C ARG A 49 6.24 -5.23 -6.93
N GLU A 50 6.77 -4.36 -6.08
CA GLU A 50 8.12 -4.48 -5.52
C GLU A 50 8.24 -5.68 -4.56
N SER A 51 7.24 -5.89 -3.72
CA SER A 51 7.18 -7.08 -2.85
C SER A 51 7.16 -8.38 -3.66
N LEU A 52 6.38 -8.42 -4.74
CA LEU A 52 6.37 -9.55 -5.66
C LEU A 52 7.72 -9.74 -6.37
N ALA A 53 8.38 -8.67 -6.79
CA ALA A 53 9.67 -8.74 -7.49
C ALA A 53 10.81 -9.21 -6.58
N ILE A 54 10.89 -8.67 -5.35
CA ILE A 54 12.01 -8.92 -4.43
C ILE A 54 11.78 -10.17 -3.59
N LEU A 55 10.59 -10.31 -3.01
CA LEU A 55 10.28 -11.37 -2.02
C LEU A 55 9.54 -12.56 -2.64
N ASN A 56 9.10 -12.45 -3.89
CA ASN A 56 8.22 -13.40 -4.55
C ASN A 56 6.95 -13.68 -3.72
N LYS A 57 6.48 -12.65 -3.00
CA LYS A 57 5.32 -12.73 -2.10
C LYS A 57 4.47 -11.47 -2.25
N PRO A 58 3.13 -11.59 -2.24
CA PRO A 58 2.26 -10.43 -2.17
C PRO A 58 2.41 -9.72 -0.81
N MET A 59 2.38 -8.39 -0.81
CA MET A 59 2.31 -7.60 0.42
C MET A 59 0.89 -7.66 1.03
N PHE A 60 -0.12 -7.62 0.17
CA PHE A 60 -1.54 -7.74 0.52
C PHE A 60 -2.30 -8.52 -0.58
N SER A 61 -3.50 -9.02 -0.25
CA SER A 61 -4.35 -9.82 -1.16
C SER A 61 -5.37 -9.02 -1.96
N GLU A 62 -5.65 -7.81 -1.49
CA GLU A 62 -6.72 -6.98 -1.99
C GLU A 62 -6.41 -6.53 -3.42
N ASN A 63 -7.44 -6.54 -4.26
CA ASN A 63 -7.28 -6.33 -5.69
C ASN A 63 -7.36 -4.86 -6.08
N PHE A 64 -6.71 -4.53 -7.19
CA PHE A 64 -6.90 -3.26 -7.89
C PHE A 64 -7.80 -3.45 -9.10
N GLU A 65 -8.63 -2.45 -9.38
CA GLU A 65 -9.41 -2.35 -10.60
C GLU A 65 -8.66 -1.53 -11.65
N GLY A 66 -8.70 -1.97 -12.91
CA GLY A 66 -8.10 -1.21 -14.01
C GLY A 66 -8.97 -0.04 -14.43
N TRP A 67 -8.65 1.17 -13.97
CA TRP A 67 -9.38 2.40 -14.32
C TRP A 67 -8.62 3.20 -15.39
N LYS A 68 -9.28 4.21 -15.97
CA LYS A 68 -8.72 5.06 -17.03
C LYS A 68 -7.34 5.64 -16.69
N TYR A 69 -7.12 5.99 -15.41
CA TYR A 69 -5.90 6.63 -14.94
C TYR A 69 -4.98 5.71 -14.13
N GLY A 70 -5.21 4.39 -14.20
CA GLY A 70 -4.38 3.39 -13.54
C GLY A 70 -5.15 2.49 -12.57
N PRO A 71 -4.43 1.60 -11.87
CA PRO A 71 -5.02 0.67 -10.93
C PRO A 71 -5.56 1.41 -9.69
N VAL A 72 -6.79 1.09 -9.28
CA VAL A 72 -7.44 1.67 -8.10
C VAL A 72 -7.96 0.56 -7.19
N SER A 73 -7.55 0.57 -5.92
CA SER A 73 -8.23 -0.21 -4.88
C SER A 73 -9.49 0.56 -4.45
N ARG A 74 -10.66 -0.02 -4.72
CA ARG A 74 -11.93 0.56 -4.29
C ARG A 74 -12.04 0.65 -2.77
N GLU A 75 -11.49 -0.32 -2.06
CA GLU A 75 -11.49 -0.33 -0.59
C GLU A 75 -10.72 0.88 -0.04
N VAL A 76 -9.50 1.14 -0.54
CA VAL A 76 -8.72 2.31 -0.14
C VAL A 76 -9.47 3.59 -0.51
N ARG A 77 -10.02 3.68 -1.73
CA ARG A 77 -10.80 4.85 -2.17
C ARG A 77 -12.02 5.12 -1.28
N THR A 78 -12.67 4.08 -0.76
CA THR A 78 -13.82 4.22 0.13
C THR A 78 -13.43 4.79 1.49
N TYR A 79 -12.28 4.40 2.05
CA TYR A 79 -11.88 4.78 3.40
C TYR A 79 -10.88 5.93 3.49
N PHE A 80 -10.29 6.36 2.37
CA PHE A 80 -9.27 7.40 2.35
C PHE A 80 -9.85 8.82 2.28
N THR A 81 -9.32 9.73 3.11
CA THR A 81 -9.50 11.18 2.97
C THR A 81 -8.14 11.88 2.89
N PRO A 82 -7.98 12.91 2.03
CA PRO A 82 -6.69 13.60 1.89
C PRO A 82 -6.16 14.28 3.17
N LYS A 83 -7.03 14.57 4.14
CA LYS A 83 -6.65 15.26 5.38
C LYS A 83 -6.44 14.31 6.56
N ASP A 84 -7.18 13.21 6.61
CA ASP A 84 -7.24 12.34 7.79
C ASP A 84 -6.64 10.95 7.53
N GLY A 85 -6.27 10.63 6.29
CA GLY A 85 -5.75 9.32 5.93
C GLY A 85 -6.86 8.27 5.87
N ILE A 86 -6.63 7.09 6.44
CA ILE A 86 -7.62 5.99 6.46
C ILE A 86 -8.57 6.16 7.63
N THR A 87 -9.86 6.31 7.32
CA THR A 87 -10.94 6.62 8.28
C THR A 87 -11.49 5.40 9.04
N THR A 88 -10.75 4.30 9.06
CA THR A 88 -11.10 3.08 9.82
C THR A 88 -9.90 2.64 10.66
N ASN A 89 -10.13 1.70 11.57
CA ASN A 89 -9.06 1.18 12.42
C ASN A 89 -8.00 0.50 11.57
N THR A 90 -6.75 0.94 11.75
CA THR A 90 -5.57 0.38 11.12
C THR A 90 -4.60 -0.10 12.18
N GLU A 91 -3.84 -1.12 11.81
CA GLU A 91 -2.80 -1.70 12.66
C GLU A 91 -1.43 -1.40 12.06
N ASP A 92 -0.39 -1.49 12.88
CA ASP A 92 0.98 -1.36 12.39
C ASP A 92 1.35 -2.52 11.46
N ILE A 93 2.14 -2.21 10.43
CA ILE A 93 2.61 -3.20 9.45
C ILE A 93 4.01 -3.73 9.81
N LYS A 94 4.39 -4.87 9.26
CA LYS A 94 5.69 -5.50 9.52
C LYS A 94 6.85 -4.65 9.02
N SER A 95 7.96 -4.69 9.76
CA SER A 95 9.19 -3.94 9.45
C SER A 95 9.76 -4.25 8.05
N GLU A 96 9.62 -5.48 7.57
CA GLU A 96 10.05 -5.87 6.21
C GLU A 96 9.29 -5.10 5.12
N ASN A 97 7.98 -4.91 5.31
CA ASN A 97 7.13 -4.19 4.36
C ASN A 97 7.37 -2.68 4.43
N LYS A 98 7.63 -2.14 5.63
CA LYS A 98 8.03 -0.73 5.81
C LYS A 98 9.29 -0.39 5.00
N TYR A 99 10.28 -1.28 4.98
CA TYR A 99 11.50 -1.06 4.20
C TYR A 99 11.22 -0.91 2.70
N ILE A 100 10.41 -1.80 2.14
CA ILE A 100 9.98 -1.74 0.73
C ILE A 100 9.24 -0.43 0.45
N ILE A 101 8.24 -0.11 1.28
CA ILE A 101 7.41 1.09 1.12
C ILE A 101 8.26 2.36 1.20
N ASN A 102 9.21 2.43 2.13
CA ASN A 102 10.07 3.60 2.28
C ASN A 102 10.93 3.83 1.04
N ASN A 103 11.46 2.77 0.44
CA ASN A 103 12.18 2.87 -0.83
C ASN A 103 11.25 3.36 -1.95
N ILE A 104 10.03 2.83 -2.04
CA ILE A 104 9.04 3.27 -3.02
C ILE A 104 8.66 4.75 -2.85
N ILE A 105 8.49 5.23 -1.61
CA ILE A 105 8.22 6.65 -1.33
C ILE A 105 9.41 7.52 -1.75
N LEU A 106 10.64 7.10 -1.46
CA LEU A 106 11.85 7.86 -1.82
C LEU A 106 12.06 7.92 -3.34
N GLU A 107 11.80 6.82 -4.05
CA GLU A 107 11.98 6.74 -5.50
C GLU A 107 10.86 7.44 -6.27
N TYR A 108 9.60 7.26 -5.86
CA TYR A 108 8.44 7.66 -6.67
C TYR A 108 7.57 8.73 -6.02
N GLY A 109 7.78 9.07 -4.74
CA GLY A 109 6.95 10.05 -4.02
C GLY A 109 7.04 11.46 -4.60
N SER A 110 8.23 11.88 -5.03
CA SER A 110 8.45 13.17 -5.70
C SER A 110 8.05 13.16 -7.18
N LEU A 111 8.08 12.00 -7.85
CA LEU A 111 7.85 11.84 -9.29
C LEU A 111 6.40 11.52 -9.67
N ALA A 112 5.58 11.12 -8.70
CA ALA A 112 4.15 11.00 -8.91
C ALA A 112 3.56 12.41 -8.89
N SER A 113 3.37 12.99 -10.07
CA SER A 113 2.48 14.15 -10.28
C SER A 113 1.13 13.68 -10.79
#